data_AF-A0A961KA17-F1
#
_entry.id   AF-A0A961KA17-F1
#
_cell.length_a   1.000
_cell.length_b   1.000
_cell.length_c   1.000
_cell.angle_alpha   90.00
_cell.angle_beta   90.00
_cell.angle_gamma   90.00
#
_symmetry.space_group_name_H-M   'P 1'
#
loop_
_entity.id
_entity.type
_entity.pdbx_description
1 polymer ?
#
loop_
_entity_poly.entity_id
_entity_poly.type
_entity_poly.pdbx_seq_one_letter_code
_entity_poly.pdbx_strand_id
1 'polypeptide(L)'
;MSFAPIVPFGGYAGWSFLQRTLPAQKHAFEAAPVLKNDTAYFTENIGKVQTADDLVGDYRLLKVALGAFGLDDDIGNRAFIKKVLEEGSLDSGSFANRMADKSYLALTEAFGFDLGTPNTQLSDFADKIVESYNTRQFEIAVGEQDGDMRLALALERDLDKIVASDNTPTGKWYAVLGDKSLLTVFQTALNIPRDSSALDLDKQVEHLRDRARAVFGSSDIDQFADPERFDELNRMFLVRSQINQMSSGMSSGAIALTLLQAI
;
A
#
# COMPACT_ATOMS: atom_id res chain seq x y z
N MET A 1 9.51 16.66 19.28
CA MET A 1 8.10 16.26 19.14
C MET A 1 8.01 15.46 17.86
N SER A 2 7.45 14.25 17.90
CA SER A 2 7.09 13.53 16.67
C SER A 2 5.99 14.30 15.94
N PHE A 3 6.05 14.34 14.62
CA PHE A 3 4.96 14.87 13.80
C PHE A 3 3.75 13.92 13.93
N ALA A 4 2.54 14.48 14.00
CA ALA A 4 1.29 13.73 13.95
C ALA A 4 0.40 14.34 12.85
N PRO A 5 -0.04 13.57 11.86
CA PRO A 5 -0.99 14.04 10.87
C PRO A 5 -2.31 14.50 11.52
N ILE A 6 -2.96 15.48 10.90
CA ILE A 6 -4.23 16.03 11.34
C ILE A 6 -5.33 15.44 10.47
N VAL A 7 -6.13 14.56 11.08
CA VAL A 7 -7.36 13.97 10.50
C VAL A 7 -8.50 14.27 11.48
N PRO A 8 -9.21 15.40 11.34
CA PRO A 8 -10.13 15.90 12.37
C PRO A 8 -11.45 15.13 12.44
N PHE A 9 -11.79 14.39 11.40
CA PHE A 9 -13.01 13.58 11.31
C PHE A 9 -12.74 12.38 10.39
N GLY A 10 -13.42 11.25 10.63
CA GLY A 10 -13.34 10.06 9.79
C GLY A 10 -14.25 10.13 8.56
N GLY A 11 -14.24 9.07 7.75
CA GLY A 11 -15.07 8.93 6.56
C GLY A 11 -14.76 9.96 5.45
N TYR A 12 -15.68 10.13 4.50
CA TYR A 12 -15.39 10.91 3.29
C TYR A 12 -15.08 12.40 3.53
N ALA A 13 -15.71 13.03 4.52
CA ALA A 13 -15.36 14.39 4.90
C ALA A 13 -13.87 14.46 5.27
N GLY A 14 -13.40 13.49 6.07
CA GLY A 14 -12.02 13.31 6.55
C GLY A 14 -11.02 13.30 5.43
N TRP A 15 -11.35 12.46 4.45
CA TRP A 15 -10.60 12.34 3.23
C TRP A 15 -10.52 13.64 2.45
N SER A 16 -11.62 14.35 2.22
CA SER A 16 -11.58 15.64 1.51
C SER A 16 -10.72 16.69 2.24
N PHE A 17 -10.74 16.71 3.58
CA PHE A 17 -9.85 17.57 4.36
C PHE A 17 -8.38 17.15 4.22
N LEU A 18 -8.12 15.85 4.34
CA LEU A 18 -6.79 15.29 4.22
C LEU A 18 -6.21 15.59 2.84
N GLN A 19 -6.93 15.31 1.74
CA GLN A 19 -6.51 15.64 0.37
C GLN A 19 -6.14 17.11 0.22
N ARG A 20 -6.99 18.04 0.71
CA ARG A 20 -6.72 19.49 0.63
C ARG A 20 -5.49 19.92 1.42
N THR A 21 -5.18 19.24 2.52
CA THR A 21 -4.06 19.57 3.41
C THR A 21 -2.82 18.71 3.18
N LEU A 22 -2.93 17.69 2.32
CA LEU A 22 -1.92 16.66 2.10
C LEU A 22 -0.54 17.24 1.77
N PRO A 23 -0.40 18.24 0.86
CA PRO A 23 0.91 18.80 0.54
C PRO A 23 1.58 19.45 1.76
N ALA A 24 0.83 20.19 2.56
CA ALA A 24 1.35 20.85 3.75
C ALA A 24 1.71 19.84 4.86
N GLN A 25 0.87 18.81 5.05
CA GLN A 25 1.12 17.76 6.03
C GLN A 25 2.33 16.91 5.65
N LYS A 26 2.47 16.49 4.38
CA LYS A 26 3.65 15.77 3.89
C LYS A 26 4.93 16.59 4.05
N HIS A 27 4.93 17.86 3.65
CA HIS A 27 6.09 18.73 3.83
C HIS A 27 6.52 18.87 5.30
N ALA A 28 5.55 19.05 6.21
CA ALA A 28 5.84 19.12 7.63
C ALA A 28 6.33 17.79 8.22
N PHE A 29 5.80 16.66 7.74
CA PHE A 29 6.24 15.32 8.10
C PHE A 29 7.69 15.05 7.66
N GLU A 30 8.02 15.37 6.41
CA GLU A 30 9.36 15.19 5.85
C GLU A 30 10.41 16.07 6.52
N ALA A 31 10.00 17.23 7.05
CA ALA A 31 10.84 18.10 7.86
C ALA A 31 11.08 17.59 9.29
N ALA A 32 10.40 16.52 9.74
CA ALA A 32 10.56 15.99 11.08
C ALA A 32 12.01 15.48 11.30
N PRO A 33 12.67 15.83 12.43
CA PRO A 33 14.10 15.55 12.61
C PRO A 33 14.49 14.08 12.47
N VAL A 34 13.67 13.16 12.97
CA VAL A 34 13.97 11.71 12.89
C VAL A 34 13.95 11.22 11.44
N LEU A 35 12.88 11.53 10.70
CA LEU A 35 12.73 11.12 9.31
C LEU A 35 13.84 11.74 8.45
N LYS A 36 14.07 13.04 8.59
CA LYS A 36 15.11 13.78 7.86
C LYS A 36 16.51 13.22 8.11
N ASN A 37 16.83 12.86 9.35
CA ASN A 37 18.14 12.32 9.68
C ASN A 37 18.35 10.92 9.09
N ASP A 38 17.32 10.08 9.10
CA ASP A 38 17.38 8.72 8.54
C ASP A 38 17.46 8.74 7.00
N THR A 39 16.67 9.58 6.34
CA THR A 39 16.73 9.73 4.88
C THR A 39 18.03 10.37 4.41
N ALA A 40 18.54 11.40 5.11
CA ALA A 40 19.84 11.98 4.79
C ALA A 40 20.97 10.95 4.92
N TYR A 41 20.98 10.17 6.00
CA TYR A 41 21.98 9.11 6.17
C TYR A 41 21.87 8.05 5.08
N PHE A 42 20.65 7.67 4.70
CA PHE A 42 20.43 6.72 3.61
C PHE A 42 21.02 7.25 2.29
N THR A 43 20.65 8.47 1.89
CA THR A 43 21.14 9.10 0.65
C THR A 43 22.66 9.20 0.59
N GLU A 44 23.32 9.52 1.71
CA GLU A 44 24.78 9.66 1.77
C GLU A 44 25.55 8.33 1.74
N ASN A 45 24.92 7.22 2.13
CA ASN A 45 25.64 5.97 2.41
C ASN A 45 25.18 4.78 1.57
N ILE A 46 23.95 4.77 1.04
CA ILE A 46 23.43 3.62 0.31
C ILE A 46 24.23 3.28 -0.94
N GLY A 47 24.81 4.27 -1.61
CA GLY A 47 25.69 4.06 -2.77
C GLY A 47 26.97 3.29 -2.47
N LYS A 48 27.32 3.07 -1.19
CA LYS A 48 28.48 2.26 -0.79
C LYS A 48 28.14 0.78 -0.61
N VAL A 49 26.86 0.44 -0.49
CA VAL A 49 26.37 -0.92 -0.24
C VAL A 49 26.46 -1.73 -1.52
N GLN A 50 27.17 -2.86 -1.50
CA GLN A 50 27.32 -3.73 -2.67
C GLN A 50 26.69 -5.11 -2.49
N THR A 51 26.41 -5.50 -1.25
CA THR A 51 25.90 -6.84 -0.93
C THR A 51 24.74 -6.79 0.06
N ALA A 52 24.01 -7.90 0.15
CA ALA A 52 23.01 -8.10 1.18
C ALA A 52 23.60 -7.95 2.60
N ASP A 53 24.84 -8.42 2.80
CA ASP A 53 25.57 -8.30 4.05
C ASP A 53 25.83 -6.84 4.46
N ASP A 54 26.25 -6.01 3.51
CA ASP A 54 26.47 -4.58 3.74
C ASP A 54 25.17 -3.89 4.20
N LEU A 55 24.04 -4.23 3.56
CA LEU A 55 22.75 -3.63 3.88
C LEU A 55 22.26 -4.05 5.26
N VAL A 56 22.24 -5.35 5.57
CA VAL A 56 21.74 -5.83 6.88
C VAL A 56 22.70 -5.52 8.03
N GLY A 57 23.96 -5.26 7.71
CA GLY A 57 24.98 -4.81 8.65
C GLY A 57 24.75 -3.39 9.17
N ASP A 58 24.12 -2.52 8.38
CA ASP A 58 23.77 -1.16 8.77
C ASP A 58 22.28 -1.04 9.11
N TYR A 59 21.98 -0.90 10.41
CA TYR A 59 20.61 -0.80 10.91
C TYR A 59 19.84 0.38 10.31
N ARG A 60 20.49 1.53 10.09
CA ARG A 60 19.81 2.74 9.59
C ARG A 60 19.47 2.59 8.12
N LEU A 61 20.37 1.99 7.34
CA LEU A 61 20.08 1.67 5.94
C LEU A 61 18.98 0.62 5.83
N LEU A 62 19.07 -0.46 6.62
CA LEU A 62 18.07 -1.52 6.64
C LEU A 62 16.69 -1.00 7.05
N LYS A 63 16.61 -0.09 8.03
CA LYS A 63 15.34 0.52 8.46
C LYS A 63 14.64 1.25 7.31
N VAL A 64 15.37 2.13 6.61
CA VAL A 64 14.80 2.88 5.47
C VAL A 64 14.45 1.95 4.32
N ALA A 65 15.32 0.97 4.02
CA ALA A 65 15.08 -0.03 3.00
C ALA A 65 13.79 -0.81 3.28
N LEU A 66 13.68 -1.47 4.43
CA LEU A 66 12.50 -2.25 4.78
C LEU A 66 11.24 -1.39 4.83
N GLY A 67 11.32 -0.19 5.40
CA GLY A 67 10.19 0.73 5.46
C GLY A 67 9.69 1.18 4.10
N ALA A 68 10.56 1.30 3.09
CA ALA A 68 10.18 1.62 1.71
C ALA A 68 9.36 0.50 1.03
N PHE A 69 9.43 -0.73 1.55
CA PHE A 69 8.67 -1.88 1.05
C PHE A 69 7.55 -2.32 2.00
N GLY A 70 7.37 -1.64 3.15
CA GLY A 70 6.35 -1.98 4.15
C GLY A 70 6.71 -3.19 5.01
N LEU A 71 8.01 -3.45 5.18
CA LEU A 71 8.58 -4.55 5.95
C LEU A 71 9.16 -4.08 7.28
N ASP A 72 8.67 -2.96 7.82
CA ASP A 72 9.17 -2.31 9.04
C ASP A 72 9.27 -3.28 10.23
N ASP A 73 8.28 -4.16 10.38
CA ASP A 73 8.19 -5.14 11.47
C ASP A 73 9.31 -6.21 11.42
N ASP A 74 9.94 -6.40 10.25
CA ASP A 74 11.02 -7.37 10.05
C ASP A 74 12.42 -6.82 10.34
N ILE A 75 12.53 -5.60 10.87
CA ILE A 75 13.83 -5.01 11.20
C ILE A 75 14.67 -5.86 12.17
N GLY A 76 14.00 -6.69 12.99
CA GLY A 76 14.64 -7.68 13.86
C GLY A 76 15.08 -8.97 13.17
N ASN A 77 14.53 -9.28 11.99
CA ASN A 77 14.69 -10.56 11.28
C ASN A 77 15.85 -10.55 10.28
N ARG A 78 17.00 -9.95 10.66
CA ARG A 78 18.12 -9.67 9.74
C ARG A 78 18.65 -10.88 8.98
N ALA A 79 18.76 -12.04 9.62
CA ALA A 79 19.25 -13.26 8.98
C ALA A 79 18.31 -13.76 7.87
N PHE A 80 17.00 -13.60 8.07
CA PHE A 80 15.99 -13.93 7.08
C PHE A 80 16.02 -12.93 5.92
N ILE A 81 16.06 -11.63 6.21
CA ILE A 81 16.17 -10.59 5.18
C ILE A 81 17.44 -10.75 4.35
N LYS A 82 18.57 -11.03 5.00
CA LYS A 82 19.83 -11.33 4.32
C LYS A 82 19.64 -12.47 3.32
N LYS A 83 19.09 -13.59 3.78
CA LYS A 83 18.86 -14.77 2.92
C LYS A 83 17.95 -14.45 1.74
N VAL A 84 16.87 -13.71 1.95
CA VAL A 84 15.94 -13.26 0.90
C VAL A 84 16.65 -12.42 -0.16
N LEU A 85 17.53 -11.51 0.25
CA LEU A 85 18.30 -10.65 -0.64
C LEU A 85 19.42 -11.41 -1.37
N GLU A 86 20.08 -12.36 -0.69
CA GLU A 86 21.16 -13.18 -1.27
C GLU A 86 20.65 -14.18 -2.31
N GLU A 87 19.49 -14.79 -2.08
CA GLU A 87 18.89 -15.73 -3.04
C GLU A 87 18.42 -15.04 -4.34
N GLY A 88 18.20 -13.72 -4.30
CA GLY A 88 17.88 -12.95 -5.49
C GLY A 88 16.46 -13.17 -6.03
N SER A 89 16.17 -12.54 -7.16
CA SER A 89 14.89 -12.58 -7.87
C SER A 89 15.03 -13.18 -9.27
N LEU A 90 16.25 -13.30 -9.81
CA LEU A 90 16.49 -13.79 -11.18
C LEU A 90 16.10 -15.26 -11.39
N ASP A 91 16.31 -16.13 -10.40
CA ASP A 91 15.87 -17.53 -10.50
C ASP A 91 14.38 -17.61 -10.16
N SER A 92 13.56 -18.11 -11.08
CA SER A 92 12.12 -18.36 -10.83
C SER A 92 11.87 -19.32 -9.65
N GLY A 93 12.87 -20.13 -9.28
CA GLY A 93 12.86 -20.97 -8.09
C GLY A 93 13.28 -20.30 -6.79
N SER A 94 13.70 -19.03 -6.80
CA SER A 94 14.22 -18.33 -5.63
C SER A 94 13.18 -18.21 -4.52
N PHE A 95 13.66 -18.13 -3.27
CA PHE A 95 12.77 -18.06 -2.11
C PHE A 95 11.80 -16.89 -2.16
N ALA A 96 12.26 -15.70 -2.57
CA ALA A 96 11.41 -14.51 -2.70
C ALA A 96 10.29 -14.70 -3.73
N ASN A 97 10.57 -15.33 -4.87
CA ASN A 97 9.58 -15.62 -5.91
C ASN A 97 8.44 -16.53 -5.41
N ARG A 98 8.75 -17.45 -4.51
CA ARG A 98 7.79 -18.42 -3.94
C ARG A 98 7.01 -17.88 -2.75
N MET A 99 7.35 -16.71 -2.23
CA MET A 99 6.64 -16.12 -1.10
C MET A 99 5.22 -15.68 -1.49
N ALA A 100 4.31 -15.82 -0.52
CA ALA A 100 2.97 -15.25 -0.61
C ALA A 100 3.02 -13.72 -0.54
N ASP A 101 3.83 -13.17 0.38
CA ASP A 101 4.09 -11.73 0.46
C ASP A 101 5.11 -11.32 -0.60
N LYS A 102 4.64 -10.56 -1.60
CA LYS A 102 5.45 -10.08 -2.72
C LYS A 102 6.30 -8.86 -2.37
N SER A 103 6.18 -8.30 -1.17
CA SER A 103 6.99 -7.16 -0.72
C SER A 103 8.48 -7.53 -0.61
N TYR A 104 8.79 -8.79 -0.24
CA TYR A 104 10.16 -9.30 -0.23
C TYR A 104 10.75 -9.45 -1.63
N LEU A 105 9.95 -9.89 -2.60
CA LEU A 105 10.37 -9.96 -3.99
C LEU A 105 10.68 -8.55 -4.53
N ALA A 106 9.77 -7.60 -4.29
CA ALA A 106 9.97 -6.21 -4.69
C ALA A 106 11.23 -5.59 -4.05
N LEU A 107 11.51 -5.90 -2.78
CA LEU A 107 12.75 -5.49 -2.10
C LEU A 107 13.97 -6.07 -2.82
N THR A 108 13.98 -7.37 -3.09
CA THR A 108 15.11 -8.05 -3.74
C THR A 108 15.34 -7.53 -5.16
N GLU A 109 14.29 -7.37 -5.96
CA GLU A 109 14.36 -6.80 -7.32
C GLU A 109 14.88 -5.36 -7.30
N ALA A 110 14.40 -4.55 -6.35
CA ALA A 110 14.81 -3.16 -6.26
C ALA A 110 16.30 -3.04 -5.95
N PHE A 111 16.84 -3.81 -5.00
CA PHE A 111 18.25 -3.75 -4.63
C PHE A 111 19.17 -4.47 -5.63
N GLY A 112 18.70 -5.57 -6.22
CA GLY A 112 19.36 -6.25 -7.34
C GLY A 112 20.76 -6.77 -7.04
N PHE A 113 21.00 -7.31 -5.83
CA PHE A 113 22.32 -7.83 -5.44
C PHE A 113 22.77 -9.05 -6.27
N ASP A 114 21.84 -9.69 -6.99
CA ASP A 114 22.07 -10.80 -7.91
C ASP A 114 22.39 -10.35 -9.36
N LEU A 115 22.35 -9.05 -9.66
CA LEU A 115 22.63 -8.48 -11.00
C LEU A 115 24.13 -8.30 -11.30
N GLY A 116 25.02 -8.63 -10.36
CA GLY A 116 26.45 -8.40 -10.43
C GLY A 116 26.84 -6.96 -10.05
N THR A 117 26.25 -5.94 -10.67
CA THR A 117 26.29 -4.55 -10.17
C THR A 117 24.93 -4.21 -9.56
N PRO A 118 24.85 -3.98 -8.23
CA PRO A 118 23.58 -3.71 -7.59
C PRO A 118 23.03 -2.34 -7.95
N ASN A 119 21.69 -2.22 -7.88
CA ASN A 119 20.99 -0.98 -8.20
C ASN A 119 21.30 0.15 -7.21
N THR A 120 21.86 -0.18 -6.04
CA THR A 120 22.37 0.81 -5.07
C THR A 120 23.41 1.77 -5.68
N GLN A 121 24.08 1.36 -6.76
CA GLN A 121 25.06 2.18 -7.49
C GLN A 121 24.42 3.17 -8.48
N LEU A 122 23.11 3.07 -8.74
CA LEU A 122 22.40 4.00 -9.62
C LEU A 122 22.22 5.35 -8.92
N SER A 123 22.43 6.45 -9.65
CA SER A 123 22.40 7.81 -9.08
C SER A 123 21.05 8.22 -8.51
N ASP A 124 19.96 7.65 -9.02
CA ASP A 124 18.58 7.94 -8.64
C ASP A 124 18.01 6.92 -7.65
N PHE A 125 18.78 5.88 -7.29
CA PHE A 125 18.31 4.81 -6.41
C PHE A 125 17.94 5.33 -5.03
N ALA A 126 18.83 6.14 -4.43
CA ALA A 126 18.63 6.70 -3.11
C ALA A 126 17.30 7.47 -3.02
N ASP A 127 17.06 8.36 -3.98
CA ASP A 127 15.89 9.23 -4.01
C ASP A 127 14.60 8.42 -4.15
N LYS A 128 14.59 7.39 -5.03
CA LYS A 128 13.43 6.49 -5.21
C LYS A 128 13.06 5.74 -3.93
N ILE A 129 14.06 5.21 -3.22
CA ILE A 129 13.82 4.49 -1.96
C ILE A 129 13.37 5.44 -0.86
N VAL A 130 13.97 6.63 -0.77
CA VAL A 130 13.59 7.67 0.20
C VAL A 130 12.16 8.16 -0.04
N GLU A 131 11.75 8.37 -1.29
CA GLU A 131 10.39 8.76 -1.65
C GLU A 131 9.37 7.68 -1.24
N SER A 132 9.68 6.43 -1.53
CA SER A 132 8.85 5.27 -1.13
C SER A 132 8.76 5.14 0.39
N TYR A 133 9.88 5.32 1.09
CA TYR A 133 9.95 5.33 2.54
C TYR A 133 9.09 6.45 3.12
N ASN A 134 9.29 7.70 2.72
CA ASN A 134 8.53 8.85 3.22
C ASN A 134 7.03 8.68 3.00
N THR A 135 6.63 8.21 1.81
CA THR A 135 5.23 7.94 1.48
C THR A 135 4.62 6.92 2.43
N ARG A 136 5.27 5.77 2.63
CA ARG A 136 4.77 4.73 3.54
C ARG A 136 4.76 5.14 5.00
N GLN A 137 5.79 5.84 5.47
CA GLN A 137 5.83 6.32 6.85
C GLN A 137 4.75 7.38 7.10
N PHE A 138 4.43 8.21 6.11
CA PHE A 138 3.30 9.14 6.19
C PHE A 138 1.95 8.40 6.25
N GLU A 139 1.75 7.39 5.40
CA GLU A 139 0.57 6.52 5.44
C GLU A 139 0.40 5.82 6.79
N ILE A 140 1.49 5.31 7.37
CA ILE A 140 1.50 4.70 8.70
C ILE A 140 1.07 5.74 9.75
N ALA A 141 1.69 6.93 9.75
CA ALA A 141 1.36 8.00 10.69
C ALA A 141 -0.11 8.46 10.56
N VAL A 142 -0.67 8.45 9.35
CA VAL A 142 -2.10 8.72 9.14
C VAL A 142 -2.95 7.57 9.66
N GLY A 143 -2.51 6.33 9.48
CA GLY A 143 -3.16 5.13 9.98
C GLY A 143 -3.22 5.02 11.50
N GLU A 144 -2.26 5.62 12.20
CA GLU A 144 -2.30 5.76 13.65
C GLU A 144 -3.44 6.68 14.12
N GLN A 145 -3.88 7.62 13.26
CA GLN A 145 -5.05 8.48 13.51
C GLN A 145 -6.34 7.82 13.03
N ASP A 146 -6.34 7.29 11.81
CA ASP A 146 -7.49 6.66 11.17
C ASP A 146 -7.04 5.60 10.16
N GLY A 147 -7.38 4.33 10.44
CA GLY A 147 -6.98 3.19 9.62
C GLY A 147 -7.58 3.19 8.21
N ASP A 148 -8.79 3.73 8.03
CA ASP A 148 -9.41 3.83 6.71
C ASP A 148 -8.73 4.90 5.87
N MET A 149 -8.29 6.01 6.48
CA MET A 149 -7.50 7.03 5.79
C MET A 149 -6.15 6.47 5.30
N ARG A 150 -5.51 5.58 6.06
CA ARG A 150 -4.30 4.88 5.59
C ARG A 150 -4.59 4.02 4.37
N LEU A 151 -5.68 3.24 4.39
CA LEU A 151 -6.08 2.42 3.25
C LEU A 151 -6.38 3.28 2.03
N ALA A 152 -7.10 4.39 2.22
CA ALA A 152 -7.42 5.34 1.15
C ALA A 152 -6.19 6.02 0.53
N LEU A 153 -5.18 6.36 1.34
CA LEU A 153 -3.91 6.92 0.84
C LEU A 153 -3.08 5.89 0.06
N ALA A 154 -3.00 4.66 0.58
CA ALA A 154 -2.22 3.60 -0.05
C ALA A 154 -2.86 3.09 -1.35
N LEU A 155 -4.19 3.27 -1.49
CA LEU A 155 -5.00 2.72 -2.59
C LEU A 155 -4.48 3.11 -3.97
N GLU A 156 -4.08 4.37 -4.18
CA GLU A 156 -3.58 4.86 -5.47
C GLU A 156 -2.35 4.07 -5.92
N ARG A 157 -1.31 4.07 -5.08
CA ARG A 157 -0.07 3.33 -5.34
C ARG A 157 -0.31 1.84 -5.57
N ASP A 158 -1.16 1.24 -4.75
CA ASP A 158 -1.34 -0.21 -4.77
C ASP A 158 -2.21 -0.64 -5.97
N LEU A 159 -3.16 0.19 -6.41
CA LEU A 159 -3.87 -0.01 -7.68
C LEU A 159 -2.98 0.21 -8.89
N ASP A 160 -2.16 1.26 -8.91
CA ASP A 160 -1.27 1.55 -10.04
C ASP A 160 -0.34 0.38 -10.35
N LYS A 161 0.18 -0.28 -9.32
CA LYS A 161 0.99 -1.51 -9.47
C LYS A 161 0.22 -2.63 -10.16
N ILE A 162 -1.06 -2.82 -9.82
CA ILE A 162 -1.89 -3.86 -10.42
C ILE A 162 -2.27 -3.50 -11.86
N VAL A 163 -2.67 -2.25 -12.11
CA VAL A 163 -3.01 -1.76 -13.45
C VAL A 163 -1.81 -1.88 -14.39
N ALA A 164 -0.62 -1.51 -13.93
CA ALA A 164 0.62 -1.59 -14.70
C ALA A 164 1.13 -3.03 -14.92
N SER A 165 0.65 -4.02 -14.15
CA SER A 165 1.08 -5.40 -14.29
C SER A 165 0.60 -6.01 -15.62
N ASP A 166 1.49 -6.74 -16.30
CA ASP A 166 1.14 -7.54 -17.48
C ASP A 166 0.43 -8.82 -17.04
N ASN A 167 -0.89 -8.73 -16.92
CA ASN A 167 -1.73 -9.84 -16.48
C ASN A 167 -3.11 -9.77 -17.11
N THR A 168 -3.81 -10.90 -17.12
CA THR A 168 -5.21 -10.95 -17.58
C THR A 168 -6.12 -10.15 -16.66
N PRO A 169 -7.30 -9.70 -17.13
CA PRO A 169 -8.27 -9.01 -16.27
C PRO A 169 -8.63 -9.80 -15.01
N THR A 170 -8.80 -11.12 -15.12
CA THR A 170 -9.03 -12.01 -13.97
C THR A 170 -7.78 -12.13 -13.07
N GLY A 171 -6.59 -12.20 -13.67
CA GLY A 171 -5.30 -12.21 -12.99
C GLY A 171 -5.11 -11.03 -12.02
N LYS A 172 -5.47 -9.82 -12.47
CA LYS A 172 -5.45 -8.60 -11.65
C LYS A 172 -6.37 -8.70 -10.43
N TRP A 173 -7.51 -9.38 -10.53
CA TRP A 173 -8.39 -9.64 -9.38
C TRP A 173 -7.81 -10.65 -8.38
N TYR A 174 -7.06 -11.65 -8.83
CA TYR A 174 -6.32 -12.51 -7.90
C TYR A 174 -5.22 -11.73 -7.17
N ALA A 175 -4.57 -10.77 -7.83
CA ALA A 175 -3.63 -9.86 -7.16
C ALA A 175 -4.33 -9.02 -6.08
N VAL A 176 -5.53 -8.49 -6.37
CA VAL A 176 -6.38 -7.81 -5.35
C VAL A 176 -6.73 -8.73 -4.19
N LEU A 177 -7.09 -10.00 -4.43
CA LEU A 177 -7.36 -10.97 -3.36
C LEU A 177 -6.12 -11.31 -2.52
N GLY A 178 -4.94 -11.31 -3.13
CA GLY A 178 -3.66 -11.56 -2.46
C GLY A 178 -3.21 -10.41 -1.58
N ASP A 179 -3.67 -9.19 -1.84
CA ASP A 179 -3.36 -8.01 -1.05
C ASP A 179 -4.47 -7.71 -0.03
N LYS A 180 -4.17 -7.79 1.26
CA LYS A 180 -5.16 -7.59 2.33
C LYS A 180 -5.74 -6.18 2.36
N SER A 181 -4.95 -5.17 2.01
CA SER A 181 -5.38 -3.77 2.03
C SER A 181 -6.36 -3.51 0.89
N LEU A 182 -5.99 -3.90 -0.34
CA LEU A 182 -6.86 -3.78 -1.50
C LEU A 182 -8.11 -4.62 -1.36
N LEU A 183 -7.99 -5.87 -0.89
CA LEU A 183 -9.15 -6.71 -0.64
C LEU A 183 -10.12 -6.06 0.35
N THR A 184 -9.60 -5.46 1.43
CA THR A 184 -10.42 -4.76 2.42
C THR A 184 -11.16 -3.57 1.80
N VAL A 185 -10.47 -2.77 0.98
CA VAL A 185 -11.06 -1.63 0.28
C VAL A 185 -12.18 -2.09 -0.65
N PHE A 186 -11.89 -3.06 -1.53
CA PHE A 186 -12.87 -3.57 -2.50
C PHE A 186 -14.06 -4.24 -1.84
N GLN A 187 -13.85 -5.11 -0.84
CA GLN A 187 -14.96 -5.74 -0.11
C GLN A 187 -15.87 -4.70 0.54
N THR A 188 -15.27 -3.70 1.18
CA THR A 188 -16.02 -2.63 1.84
C THR A 188 -16.77 -1.75 0.82
N ALA A 189 -16.08 -1.28 -0.22
CA ALA A 189 -16.66 -0.47 -1.29
C ALA A 189 -17.75 -1.20 -2.07
N LEU A 190 -17.66 -2.53 -2.20
CA LEU A 190 -18.64 -3.36 -2.89
C LEU A 190 -19.71 -3.96 -1.96
N ASN A 191 -19.62 -3.71 -0.64
CA ASN A 191 -20.51 -4.26 0.40
C ASN A 191 -20.57 -5.79 0.34
N ILE A 192 -19.40 -6.40 0.24
CA ILE A 192 -19.19 -7.85 0.29
C ILE A 192 -18.71 -8.18 1.71
N PRO A 193 -19.43 -9.04 2.45
CA PRO A 193 -19.02 -9.44 3.81
C PRO A 193 -17.67 -10.16 3.81
N ARG A 194 -16.83 -9.92 4.83
CA ARG A 194 -15.50 -10.54 4.97
C ARG A 194 -15.56 -12.08 5.03
N ASP A 195 -16.65 -12.63 5.54
CA ASP A 195 -16.87 -14.09 5.69
C ASP A 195 -17.17 -14.82 4.37
N SER A 196 -17.14 -14.14 3.22
CA SER A 196 -17.16 -14.80 1.92
C SER A 196 -15.90 -15.62 1.62
N SER A 197 -14.91 -15.62 2.51
CA SER A 197 -13.66 -16.40 2.43
C SER A 197 -13.85 -17.92 2.48
N ALA A 198 -15.06 -18.41 2.81
CA ALA A 198 -15.39 -19.84 2.71
C ALA A 198 -15.62 -20.32 1.27
N LEU A 199 -15.70 -19.39 0.30
CA LEU A 199 -15.85 -19.71 -1.11
C LEU A 199 -14.50 -20.02 -1.77
N ASP A 200 -14.53 -20.84 -2.81
CA ASP A 200 -13.39 -21.03 -3.72
C ASP A 200 -12.90 -19.67 -4.26
N LEU A 201 -11.59 -19.52 -4.48
CA LEU A 201 -10.97 -18.27 -4.93
C LEU A 201 -11.59 -17.78 -6.24
N ASP A 202 -11.88 -18.70 -7.16
CA ASP A 202 -12.50 -18.35 -8.45
C ASP A 202 -13.89 -17.72 -8.26
N LYS A 203 -14.68 -18.24 -7.31
CA LYS A 203 -16.01 -17.70 -6.98
C LYS A 203 -15.90 -16.36 -6.27
N GLN A 204 -14.87 -16.15 -5.45
CA GLN A 204 -14.61 -14.86 -4.83
C GLN A 204 -14.28 -13.80 -5.90
N VAL A 205 -13.42 -14.13 -6.87
CA VAL A 205 -13.11 -13.25 -8.01
C VAL A 205 -14.37 -12.95 -8.83
N GLU A 206 -15.16 -13.97 -9.16
CA GLU A 206 -16.42 -13.79 -9.91
C GLU A 206 -17.37 -12.82 -9.18
N HIS A 207 -17.56 -13.00 -7.87
CA HIS A 207 -18.42 -12.12 -7.08
C HIS A 207 -17.90 -10.68 -7.04
N LEU A 208 -16.60 -10.48 -6.84
CA LEU A 208 -15.97 -9.17 -6.86
C LEU A 208 -16.17 -8.48 -8.21
N ARG A 209 -15.95 -9.20 -9.30
CA ARG A 209 -16.09 -8.70 -10.68
C ARG A 209 -17.51 -8.29 -11.01
N ASP A 210 -18.48 -9.11 -10.64
CA ASP A 210 -19.89 -8.82 -10.89
C ASP A 210 -20.37 -7.62 -10.07
N ARG A 211 -19.93 -7.51 -8.81
CA ARG A 211 -20.22 -6.34 -7.98
C ARG A 211 -19.54 -5.08 -8.50
N ALA A 212 -18.29 -5.16 -8.93
CA ALA A 212 -17.59 -4.05 -9.56
C ALA A 212 -18.32 -3.58 -10.82
N ARG A 213 -18.76 -4.50 -11.68
CA ARG A 213 -19.56 -4.15 -12.86
C ARG A 213 -20.86 -3.47 -12.50
N ALA A 214 -21.56 -3.97 -11.47
CA ALA A 214 -22.83 -3.40 -11.05
C ALA A 214 -22.70 -2.01 -10.39
N VAL A 215 -21.59 -1.75 -9.67
CA VAL A 215 -21.38 -0.50 -8.94
C VAL A 215 -20.67 0.55 -9.81
N PHE A 216 -19.60 0.17 -10.50
CA PHE A 216 -18.70 1.07 -11.24
C PHE A 216 -18.85 0.99 -12.76
N GLY A 217 -19.63 0.01 -13.27
CA GLY A 217 -19.95 -0.14 -14.69
C GLY A 217 -19.01 -1.07 -15.47
N SER A 218 -17.86 -1.44 -14.93
CA SER A 218 -16.95 -2.44 -15.52
C SER A 218 -16.51 -3.50 -14.51
N SER A 219 -16.18 -4.69 -15.01
CA SER A 219 -15.60 -5.77 -14.19
C SER A 219 -14.07 -5.73 -14.12
N ASP A 220 -13.43 -4.79 -14.81
CA ASP A 220 -11.99 -4.82 -15.03
C ASP A 220 -11.31 -3.78 -14.14
N ILE A 221 -10.22 -4.16 -13.46
CA ILE A 221 -9.49 -3.27 -12.55
C ILE A 221 -8.94 -2.03 -13.27
N ASP A 222 -8.64 -2.15 -14.56
CA ASP A 222 -8.09 -1.07 -15.37
C ASP A 222 -9.03 0.14 -15.51
N GLN A 223 -10.32 -0.01 -15.19
CA GLN A 223 -11.23 1.13 -15.10
C GLN A 223 -10.80 2.15 -14.04
N PHE A 224 -10.08 1.72 -12.99
CA PHE A 224 -9.63 2.60 -11.91
C PHE A 224 -8.32 3.32 -12.24
N ALA A 225 -7.76 3.12 -13.44
CA ALA A 225 -6.74 4.01 -13.99
C ALA A 225 -7.33 5.38 -14.37
N ASP A 226 -8.65 5.45 -14.56
CA ASP A 226 -9.38 6.70 -14.73
C ASP A 226 -9.53 7.41 -13.37
N PRO A 227 -9.09 8.68 -13.23
CA PRO A 227 -9.14 9.40 -11.96
C PRO A 227 -10.56 9.55 -11.39
N GLU A 228 -11.59 9.69 -12.21
CA GLU A 228 -12.97 9.82 -11.72
C GLU A 228 -13.46 8.51 -11.13
N ARG A 229 -13.13 7.37 -11.76
CA ARG A 229 -13.45 6.03 -11.24
C ARG A 229 -12.67 5.69 -9.99
N PHE A 230 -11.41 6.10 -9.92
CA PHE A 230 -10.61 5.98 -8.71
C PHE A 230 -11.24 6.75 -7.54
N ASP A 231 -11.61 8.01 -7.75
CA ASP A 231 -12.26 8.85 -6.74
C ASP A 231 -13.62 8.28 -6.30
N GLU A 232 -14.38 7.71 -7.24
CA GLU A 232 -15.64 7.03 -6.95
C GLU A 232 -15.43 5.79 -6.04
N LEU A 233 -14.43 4.95 -6.35
CA LEU A 233 -14.07 3.79 -5.53
C LEU A 233 -13.69 4.21 -4.11
N ASN A 234 -12.81 5.19 -3.99
CA ASN A 234 -12.32 5.65 -2.69
C ASN A 234 -13.44 6.30 -1.85
N ARG A 235 -14.29 7.11 -2.49
CA ARG A 235 -15.51 7.65 -1.86
C ARG A 235 -16.42 6.54 -1.35
N MET A 236 -16.70 5.54 -2.19
CA MET A 236 -17.60 4.44 -1.84
C MET A 236 -17.03 3.61 -0.68
N PHE A 237 -15.72 3.35 -0.68
CA PHE A 237 -15.01 2.72 0.43
C PHE A 237 -15.23 3.48 1.74
N LEU A 238 -14.91 4.78 1.77
CA LEU A 238 -14.95 5.59 2.98
C LEU A 238 -16.36 5.77 3.53
N VAL A 239 -17.35 5.97 2.65
CA VAL A 239 -18.76 6.09 3.04
C VAL A 239 -19.28 4.78 3.63
N ARG A 240 -18.99 3.64 2.99
CA ARG A 240 -19.44 2.34 3.49
C ARG A 240 -18.70 1.94 4.77
N SER A 241 -17.43 2.26 4.89
CA SER A 241 -16.70 2.03 6.14
C SER A 241 -17.30 2.82 7.30
N GLN A 242 -17.60 4.11 7.09
CA GLN A 242 -18.27 4.95 8.08
C GLN A 242 -19.64 4.39 8.48
N ILE A 243 -20.45 3.93 7.51
CA ILE A 243 -21.73 3.27 7.80
C ILE A 243 -21.53 2.01 8.63
N ASN A 244 -20.57 1.15 8.27
CA ASN A 244 -20.28 -0.08 9.00
C ASN A 244 -19.86 0.21 10.45
N GLN A 245 -19.08 1.28 10.68
CA GLN A 245 -18.71 1.71 12.04
C GLN A 245 -19.92 2.25 12.83
N MET A 246 -20.84 2.96 12.18
CA MET A 246 -22.06 3.53 12.79
C MET A 246 -23.23 2.55 12.94
N SER A 247 -23.20 1.42 12.22
CA SER A 247 -24.30 0.45 12.12
C SER A 247 -24.65 -0.28 13.42
N SER A 248 -23.86 -0.09 14.49
CA SER A 248 -24.20 -0.52 15.85
C SER A 248 -25.38 0.26 16.49
N GLY A 249 -26.00 1.23 15.77
CA GLY A 249 -27.19 1.94 16.25
C GLY A 249 -28.12 2.58 15.19
N MET A 250 -28.00 2.29 13.89
CA MET A 250 -28.80 2.93 12.81
C MET A 250 -29.84 2.01 12.17
N SER A 251 -30.97 2.59 11.73
CA SER A 251 -32.00 1.88 10.96
C SER A 251 -31.62 1.74 9.48
N SER A 252 -32.13 0.72 8.80
CA SER A 252 -31.88 0.45 7.38
C SER A 252 -32.29 1.59 6.44
N GLY A 253 -33.33 2.34 6.78
CA GLY A 253 -33.76 3.53 6.02
C GLY A 253 -32.78 4.70 6.14
N ALA A 254 -32.13 4.86 7.29
CA ALA A 254 -31.12 5.90 7.47
C ALA A 254 -29.83 5.56 6.70
N ILE A 255 -29.46 4.28 6.62
CA ILE A 255 -28.32 3.79 5.83
C ILE A 255 -28.52 4.10 4.32
N ALA A 256 -29.71 3.82 3.79
CA ALA A 256 -30.02 4.07 2.39
C ALA A 256 -29.97 5.57 2.03
N LEU A 257 -30.42 6.45 2.94
CA LEU A 257 -30.37 7.89 2.76
C LEU A 257 -28.91 8.42 2.75
N THR A 258 -28.06 7.94 3.65
CA THR A 258 -26.63 8.33 3.67
C THR A 258 -25.92 7.92 2.39
N LEU A 259 -26.21 6.73 1.86
CA LEU A 259 -25.69 6.28 0.57
C LEU A 259 -26.18 7.15 -0.58
N LEU A 260 -27.47 7.51 -0.60
CA LEU A 260 -28.04 8.36 -1.64
C LEU A 260 -27.48 9.78 -1.63
N GLN A 261 -27.16 10.32 -0.46
CA GLN A 261 -26.54 11.64 -0.30
C GLN A 261 -25.04 11.65 -0.66
N ALA A 262 -24.43 10.47 -0.79
CA ALA A 262 -23.04 10.31 -1.15
C ALA A 262 -22.79 10.10 -2.66
N ILE A 263 -23.84 9.78 -3.42
CA ILE A 263 -23.88 9.70 -4.90
C ILE A 263 -24.17 11.10 -5.44
#